data_AF-A0A0D2NX20-F1
#
_entry.id   AF-A0A0D2NX20-F1
#
_cell.length_a   1.000
_cell.length_b   1.000
_cell.length_c   1.000
_cell.angle_alpha   90.00
_cell.angle_beta   90.00
_cell.angle_gamma   90.00
#
_symmetry.space_group_name_H-M   'P 1'
#
loop_
_entity.id
_entity.type
_entity.pdbx_description
1 polymer ?
#
loop_
_entity_poly.entity_id
_entity_poly.type
_entity_poly.pdbx_seq_one_letter_code
_entity_poly.pdbx_strand_id
1 'polypeptide(L)'
;MSWQTYVDDHLMCEIENGHHLSSAAILGLDGSVWAQSSAFPTFKPEEITAIMKDFDEPGSLAPTGLHLGGAKYMVIQGEPGAVVRGKKVNYRSFS
;
A
#
# COMPACT_ATOMS: atom_id res chain seq x y z
N MET A 1 -20.77 10.16 -7.95
CA MET A 1 -19.79 9.07 -7.82
C MET A 1 -18.68 9.59 -6.91
N SER A 2 -18.61 9.10 -5.67
CA SER A 2 -17.54 9.49 -4.74
C SER A 2 -16.37 8.49 -4.88
N TRP A 3 -15.14 8.94 -4.60
CA TRP A 3 -13.99 8.04 -4.50
C TRP A 3 -14.18 6.93 -3.46
N GLN A 4 -15.03 7.16 -2.47
CA GLN A 4 -15.39 6.16 -1.46
C GLN A 4 -16.08 4.94 -2.07
N THR A 5 -16.99 5.13 -3.02
CA THR A 5 -17.65 4.01 -3.73
C THR A 5 -16.62 3.11 -4.43
N TYR A 6 -15.52 3.67 -4.95
CA TYR A 6 -14.45 2.85 -5.53
C TYR A 6 -13.71 2.01 -4.48
N VAL A 7 -13.48 2.56 -3.28
CA VAL A 7 -12.87 1.77 -2.21
C VAL A 7 -13.80 0.66 -1.77
N ASP A 8 -15.05 0.98 -1.49
CA ASP A 8 -16.00 0.04 -0.89
C ASP A 8 -16.42 -1.06 -1.88
N ASP A 9 -16.77 -0.69 -3.12
CA ASP A 9 -17.36 -1.63 -4.09
C ASP A 9 -16.31 -2.29 -5.00
N HIS A 10 -15.15 -1.68 -5.21
CA HIS A 10 -14.14 -2.20 -6.15
C HIS A 10 -12.84 -2.68 -5.49
N LEU A 11 -12.43 -2.14 -4.34
CA LEU A 11 -11.21 -2.56 -3.65
C LEU A 11 -11.49 -3.50 -2.48
N MET A 12 -12.52 -3.21 -1.69
CA MET A 12 -12.91 -3.99 -0.50
C MET A 12 -13.94 -5.10 -0.81
N CYS A 13 -14.23 -5.35 -2.10
CA CYS A 13 -15.13 -6.42 -2.49
C CYS A 13 -14.55 -7.81 -2.16
N GLU A 14 -15.44 -8.80 -2.08
CA GLU A 14 -15.01 -10.19 -1.96
C GLU A 14 -14.33 -10.66 -3.25
N ILE A 15 -13.13 -11.18 -3.07
CA ILE A 15 -12.32 -11.87 -4.07
C ILE A 15 -12.68 -13.36 -4.02
N GLU A 16 -12.32 -14.09 -5.07
CA GLU A 16 -12.45 -15.55 -5.14
C GLU A 16 -12.03 -16.24 -3.83
N ASN A 17 -12.82 -17.25 -3.44
CA ASN A 17 -12.71 -18.01 -2.20
C ASN A 17 -13.08 -17.25 -0.92
N GLY A 18 -13.81 -16.14 -1.02
CA GLY A 18 -14.36 -15.39 0.14
C GLY A 18 -13.30 -14.58 0.88
N HIS A 19 -12.19 -14.26 0.22
CA HIS A 19 -11.15 -13.40 0.78
C HIS A 19 -11.44 -11.93 0.43
N HIS A 20 -11.03 -11.01 1.29
CA HIS A 20 -11.06 -9.58 0.99
C HIS A 20 -9.73 -8.94 1.42
N LEU A 21 -9.45 -7.74 0.89
CA LEU A 21 -8.31 -6.97 1.36
C LEU A 21 -8.50 -6.58 2.82
N SER A 22 -7.43 -6.63 3.61
CA SER A 22 -7.48 -6.19 5.02
C SER A 22 -7.77 -4.69 5.13
N SER A 23 -7.27 -3.90 4.18
CA SER A 23 -7.50 -2.46 4.11
C SER A 23 -7.17 -1.95 2.70
N ALA A 24 -7.82 -0.87 2.26
CA ALA A 24 -7.58 -0.24 0.97
C ALA A 24 -7.73 1.29 1.07
N ALA A 25 -7.02 2.02 0.22
CA ALA A 25 -7.14 3.47 0.12
C ALA A 25 -6.80 3.96 -1.30
N ILE A 26 -7.36 5.10 -1.65
CA ILE A 26 -7.07 5.87 -2.85
C ILE A 26 -6.47 7.19 -2.39
N LEU A 27 -5.23 7.43 -2.79
CA LEU A 27 -4.48 8.63 -2.48
C LEU A 27 -4.15 9.39 -3.76
N GLY A 28 -4.19 10.71 -3.68
CA GLY A 28 -3.61 11.59 -4.69
C GLY A 28 -2.09 11.50 -4.67
N LEU A 29 -1.47 11.86 -5.79
CA LEU A 29 -0.02 11.88 -5.97
C LEU A 29 0.69 12.91 -5.05
N ASP A 30 -0.08 13.86 -4.52
CA ASP A 30 0.32 14.85 -3.52
C ASP A 30 0.31 14.29 -2.08
N GLY A 31 -0.15 13.04 -1.89
CA GLY A 31 -0.32 12.40 -0.59
C GLY A 31 -1.67 12.66 0.06
N SER A 32 -2.58 13.38 -0.60
CA SER A 32 -3.93 13.62 -0.09
C SER A 32 -4.77 12.35 -0.14
N VAL A 33 -5.48 12.03 0.94
CA VAL A 33 -6.41 10.89 0.96
C VAL A 33 -7.70 11.29 0.24
N TRP A 34 -8.04 10.61 -0.85
CA TRP A 34 -9.32 10.80 -1.54
C TRP A 34 -10.41 9.88 -0.99
N ALA A 35 -10.03 8.65 -0.63
CA ALA A 35 -10.89 7.68 0.04
C ALA A 35 -10.04 6.62 0.75
N GLN A 36 -10.55 6.04 1.83
CA GLN A 36 -9.89 4.95 2.54
C GLN A 36 -10.92 4.06 3.24
N SER A 37 -10.56 2.80 3.48
CA SER A 37 -11.36 1.91 4.32
C SER A 37 -11.13 2.23 5.80
N SER A 38 -12.09 1.87 6.65
CA SER A 38 -12.03 2.12 8.10
C SER A 38 -10.86 1.43 8.81
N ALA A 39 -10.36 0.33 8.23
CA ALA A 39 -9.22 -0.44 8.74
C ALA A 39 -7.87 0.02 8.17
N PHE A 40 -7.83 1.04 7.30
CA PHE A 40 -6.59 1.54 6.72
C PHE A 40 -5.71 2.17 7.80
N PRO A 41 -4.43 1.77 7.92
CA PRO A 41 -3.57 2.23 8.99
C PRO A 41 -3.24 3.71 8.82
N THR A 42 -3.05 4.40 9.94
CA THR A 42 -2.54 5.77 9.92
C THR A 42 -1.08 5.76 9.45
N PHE A 43 -0.83 6.37 8.30
CA PHE A 43 0.49 6.47 7.70
C PHE A 43 1.07 7.86 7.89
N LYS A 44 2.38 7.98 7.68
CA LYS A 44 3.06 9.29 7.70
C LYS A 44 3.22 9.83 6.27
N PRO A 45 3.23 11.16 6.07
CA PRO A 45 3.43 11.75 4.75
C PRO A 45 4.72 11.27 4.07
N GLU A 46 5.79 11.06 4.84
CA GLU A 46 7.08 10.61 4.32
C GLU A 46 7.01 9.18 3.74
N GLU A 47 6.11 8.33 4.26
CA GLU A 47 5.87 6.99 3.73
C GLU A 47 5.28 7.06 2.32
N ILE A 48 4.34 7.98 2.09
CA ILE A 48 3.74 8.19 0.76
C ILE A 48 4.75 8.83 -0.19
N THR A 49 5.50 9.84 0.25
CA THR A 49 6.56 10.45 -0.57
C THR A 49 7.60 9.42 -1.01
N ALA A 50 7.97 8.47 -0.15
CA ALA A 50 8.90 7.41 -0.51
C ALA A 50 8.32 6.43 -1.54
N ILE A 51 7.02 6.12 -1.46
CA ILE A 51 6.30 5.32 -2.48
C ILE A 51 6.27 6.05 -3.82
N MET A 52 5.94 7.34 -3.81
CA MET A 52 5.91 8.18 -5.02
C MET A 52 7.28 8.23 -5.68
N LYS A 53 8.35 8.37 -4.89
CA LYS A 53 9.72 8.33 -5.39
C LYS A 53 10.07 6.98 -6.05
N ASP A 54 9.54 5.86 -5.57
CA ASP A 54 9.76 4.55 -6.21
C ASP A 54 9.03 4.40 -7.55
N PHE A 55 7.91 5.09 -7.73
CA PHE A 55 7.27 5.18 -9.05
C PHE A 55 8.12 5.98 -10.04
N ASP A 56 8.72 7.10 -9.61
CA ASP A 56 9.61 7.92 -10.45
C ASP A 56 10.98 7.25 -10.69
N GLU A 57 11.54 6.63 -9.65
CA GLU A 57 12.83 5.94 -9.62
C GLU A 57 12.65 4.48 -9.16
N PRO A 58 12.32 3.54 -10.08
CA PRO A 58 12.08 2.15 -9.75
C PRO A 58 13.25 1.50 -8.98
N GLY A 59 12.97 1.03 -7.76
CA GLY A 59 13.96 0.37 -6.90
C GLY A 59 14.56 1.28 -5.81
N SER A 60 14.15 2.54 -5.71
CA SER A 60 14.58 3.44 -4.63
C SER A 60 14.15 2.95 -3.24
N LEU A 61 13.06 2.17 -3.15
CA LEU A 61 12.60 1.54 -1.90
C LEU A 61 13.28 0.20 -1.58
N ALA A 62 14.01 -0.42 -2.52
CA ALA A 62 14.67 -1.71 -2.28
C ALA A 62 15.65 -1.72 -1.07
N PRO A 63 16.51 -0.69 -0.86
CA PRO A 63 17.44 -0.70 0.27
C PRO A 63 16.78 -0.39 1.63
N THR A 64 15.75 0.46 1.68
CA THR A 64 15.10 0.89 2.93
C THR A 64 13.91 0.00 3.31
N GLY A 65 13.20 -0.52 2.31
CA GLY A 65 11.91 -1.20 2.43
C GLY A 65 10.73 -0.25 2.32
N LEU A 66 9.59 -0.79 1.87
CA LEU A 66 8.32 -0.06 1.82
C LEU A 66 7.77 0.04 3.24
N HIS A 67 7.52 1.25 3.72
CA HIS A 67 6.90 1.50 5.02
C HIS A 67 5.49 1.99 4.83
N LEU A 68 4.54 1.43 5.59
CA LEU A 68 3.16 1.89 5.61
C LEU A 68 2.58 1.65 7.00
N GLY A 69 2.14 2.72 7.66
CA GLY A 69 1.52 2.62 8.98
C GLY A 69 2.46 2.08 10.05
N GLY A 70 3.76 2.40 9.94
CA GLY A 70 4.80 1.90 10.84
C GLY A 70 5.19 0.44 10.62
N ALA A 71 4.56 -0.29 9.68
CA ALA A 71 4.98 -1.62 9.29
C ALA A 71 5.95 -1.56 8.11
N LYS A 72 7.03 -2.35 8.18
CA LYS A 72 8.00 -2.52 7.11
C LYS A 72 7.66 -3.72 6.23
N TYR A 73 7.69 -3.51 4.92
CA TYR A 73 7.45 -4.49 3.87
C TYR A 73 8.71 -4.59 3.01
N MET A 74 9.12 -5.81 2.68
CA MET A 74 10.21 -6.06 1.76
C MET A 74 9.71 -5.85 0.33
N VAL A 75 10.39 -5.00 -0.44
CA VAL A 75 10.03 -4.74 -1.84
C VAL A 75 10.25 -6.03 -2.65
N ILE A 76 9.25 -6.41 -3.44
CA ILE A 76 9.31 -7.54 -4.36
C ILE A 76 9.09 -7.05 -5.79
N GLN A 77 9.30 -7.92 -6.78
CA GLN A 77 9.17 -7.57 -8.18
C GLN A 77 7.76 -7.03 -8.49
N GLY A 78 7.72 -5.74 -8.83
CA GLY A 78 6.56 -5.03 -9.35
C GLY A 78 6.71 -4.72 -10.85
N GLU A 79 5.99 -3.71 -11.32
CA GLU A 79 6.11 -3.16 -12.67
C GLU A 79 6.71 -1.74 -12.60
N PRO A 80 7.86 -1.48 -13.25
CA PRO A 80 8.52 -0.18 -13.20
C PRO A 80 7.57 0.96 -13.62
N GLY A 81 7.40 1.96 -12.76
CA GLY A 81 6.55 3.13 -13.03
C GLY A 81 5.04 2.88 -12.99
N ALA A 82 4.59 1.64 -12.70
CA ALA A 82 3.17 1.28 -12.74
C ALA A 82 2.68 0.54 -11.49
N VAL A 83 3.48 -0.36 -10.91
CA VAL A 83 3.05 -1.17 -9.76
C VAL A 83 4.21 -1.41 -8.79
N VAL A 84 4.08 -0.95 -7.56
CA VAL A 84 4.99 -1.27 -6.45
C VAL A 84 4.38 -2.38 -5.59
N ARG A 85 5.17 -3.41 -5.25
CA ARG A 85 4.70 -4.55 -4.45
C ARG A 85 5.59 -4.76 -3.23
N GLY A 86 4.97 -4.98 -2.07
CA GLY A 86 5.65 -5.23 -0.81
C GLY A 86 5.16 -6.51 -0.13
N LYS A 87 6.09 -7.29 0.43
CA LYS A 87 5.78 -8.48 1.24
C LYS A 87 6.20 -8.24 2.69
N LYS A 88 5.24 -8.34 3.62
CA LYS A 88 5.56 -8.32 5.05
C LYS A 88 6.23 -9.65 5.42
N VAL A 89 7.46 -9.58 5.90
CA VAL A 89 8.19 -10.76 6.39
C VAL A 89 7.80 -10.95 7.86
N ASN A 90 7.04 -12.01 8.16
CA ASN A 90 6.85 -12.44 9.53
C ASN A 90 8.13 -13.12 10.00
N TYR A 91 8.96 -12.39 10.75
CA TYR A 91 10.03 -13.03 11.52
C TYR A 91 9.35 -13.86 12.60
N ARG A 92 9.21 -15.17 12.35
CA ARG A 92 8.95 -16.12 13.44
C ARG A 92 10.20 -16.11 14.30
N SER A 93 10.16 -15.37 15.41
CA SER A 93 11.11 -15.57 16.49
C SER A 93 10.97 -17.02 16.93
N PHE A 94 11.92 -17.87 16.53
CA PHE A 94 12.10 -19.17 17.15
C PHE A 94 12.52 -18.90 18.59
N SER A 95 11.57 -19.01 19.51
CA SER A 95 11.82 -19.12 20.95
C SER A 95 11.87 -20.59 21.34
#